data_AF-A0A7W8NDL2-F1
#
_entry.id   AF-A0A7W8NDL2-F1
#
_cell.length_a   1.000
_cell.length_b   1.000
_cell.length_c   1.000
_cell.angle_alpha   90.00
_cell.angle_beta   90.00
_cell.angle_gamma   90.00
#
_symmetry.space_group_name_H-M   'P 1'
#
loop_
_entity.id
_entity.type
_entity.pdbx_description
1 polymer ?
#
loop_
_entity_poly.entity_id
_entity_poly.type
_entity_poly.pdbx_seq_one_letter_code
_entity_poly.pdbx_strand_id
1 'polypeptide(L)'
;MHDIKPRVLSRTWDAHTTYRECSVITGTATHTFTMSRTPDGFRVTVDGKSVDVLDAARLLSGADHLIVVAEVLDTPPTIGKGRACELHRIMGKVGLPHAQHYALAAAALGEWAPLPTLSDLTESEARAVWRHLARLYPAARAFAA
;
A
#
# COMPACT_ATOMS: atom_id res chain seq x y z
N MET A 1 -4.29 -4.52 -16.82
CA MET A 1 -3.71 -3.73 -15.71
C MET A 1 -3.78 -4.62 -14.49
N HIS A 2 -2.67 -5.14 -13.99
CA HIS A 2 -2.69 -5.90 -12.74
C HIS A 2 -2.79 -4.88 -11.61
N ASP A 3 -3.96 -4.80 -10.98
CA ASP A 3 -4.18 -4.02 -9.76
C ASP A 3 -3.42 -4.72 -8.62
N ILE A 4 -2.16 -4.34 -8.41
CA ILE A 4 -1.36 -4.84 -7.28
C ILE A 4 -1.84 -4.06 -6.07
N LYS A 5 -2.92 -4.53 -5.45
CA LYS A 5 -3.35 -3.97 -4.17
C LYS A 5 -2.23 -4.21 -3.14
N PRO A 6 -1.76 -3.16 -2.44
CA PRO A 6 -0.71 -3.32 -1.46
C PRO A 6 -1.16 -4.30 -0.37
N ARG A 7 -0.25 -5.19 0.01
CA ARG A 7 -0.56 -6.27 0.95
C ARG A 7 -0.80 -5.68 2.33
N VAL A 8 -1.82 -6.14 3.04
CA VAL A 8 -2.05 -5.67 4.42
C VAL A 8 -1.00 -6.27 5.37
N LEU A 9 -0.26 -5.40 6.06
CA LEU A 9 0.71 -5.76 7.11
C LEU A 9 0.02 -5.93 8.46
N SER A 10 -0.86 -4.99 8.82
CA SER A 10 -1.72 -5.13 9.99
C SER A 10 -3.09 -4.53 9.72
N ARG A 11 -4.09 -5.06 10.42
CA ARG A 11 -5.44 -4.51 10.40
C ARG A 11 -6.01 -4.57 11.81
N THR A 12 -6.75 -3.52 12.16
CA THR A 12 -7.48 -3.40 13.41
C THR A 12 -8.97 -3.33 13.10
N TRP A 13 -9.76 -4.09 13.85
CA TRP A 13 -11.21 -4.11 13.78
C TRP A 13 -11.83 -3.86 15.15
N ASP A 14 -12.97 -3.20 15.17
CA ASP A 14 -13.92 -3.34 16.26
C ASP A 14 -14.87 -4.50 15.93
N ALA A 15 -14.88 -5.50 16.79
CA ALA A 15 -15.73 -6.68 16.69
C ALA A 15 -16.91 -6.52 17.63
N HIS A 16 -18.11 -6.52 17.07
CA HIS A 16 -19.35 -6.35 17.82
C HIS A 16 -20.05 -7.69 18.00
N THR A 17 -20.40 -8.03 19.24
CA THR A 17 -21.12 -9.26 19.60
C THR A 17 -22.38 -8.92 20.36
N THR A 18 -23.50 -9.49 19.94
CA THR A 18 -24.82 -9.37 20.56
C THR A 18 -25.16 -10.68 21.26
N TYR A 19 -25.29 -10.64 22.58
CA TYR A 19 -25.73 -11.77 23.36
C TYR A 19 -27.25 -11.85 23.35
N ARG A 20 -27.78 -13.05 23.09
CA ARG A 20 -29.21 -13.31 23.06
C ARG A 20 -29.58 -14.54 23.88
N GLU A 21 -30.65 -14.44 24.64
CA GLU A 21 -31.29 -15.57 25.32
C GLU A 21 -32.75 -15.61 24.88
N CYS A 22 -33.23 -16.78 24.45
CA CYS A 22 -34.60 -16.94 23.96
C CYS A 22 -35.01 -15.89 22.89
N SER A 23 -34.06 -15.54 22.01
CA SER A 23 -34.21 -14.49 20.96
C SER A 23 -34.32 -13.05 21.47
N VAL A 24 -34.17 -12.80 22.77
CA VAL A 24 -34.11 -11.46 23.36
C VAL A 24 -32.66 -11.04 23.51
N ILE A 25 -32.32 -9.81 23.11
CA ILE A 25 -30.98 -9.25 23.32
C ILE A 25 -30.78 -9.03 24.82
N THR A 26 -29.81 -9.72 25.41
CA THR A 26 -29.46 -9.62 26.82
C THR A 26 -28.21 -8.77 27.05
N GLY A 27 -27.41 -8.54 26.00
CA GLY A 27 -26.25 -7.67 26.08
C GLY A 27 -25.54 -7.47 24.75
N THR A 28 -24.58 -6.55 24.76
CA THR A 28 -23.68 -6.29 23.64
C THR A 28 -22.27 -6.12 24.16
N ALA A 29 -21.28 -6.61 23.42
CA ALA A 29 -19.87 -6.36 23.66
C ALA A 29 -19.21 -5.83 22.39
N THR A 30 -18.20 -4.99 22.59
CA THR A 30 -17.30 -4.54 21.52
C THR A 30 -15.89 -4.80 21.98
N HIS A 31 -15.10 -5.45 21.14
CA HIS A 31 -13.69 -5.74 21.39
C HIS A 31 -12.84 -5.23 20.23
N THR A 32 -11.72 -4.60 20.52
CA THR A 32 -10.81 -4.10 19.50
C THR A 32 -9.74 -5.16 19.22
N PHE A 33 -9.76 -5.73 18.02
CA PHE A 33 -8.80 -6.71 17.53
C PHE A 33 -7.75 -6.05 16.66
N THR A 34 -6.47 -6.32 16.90
CA THR A 34 -5.41 -5.98 15.93
C THR A 34 -4.68 -7.26 15.54
N MET A 35 -4.65 -7.57 14.24
CA MET A 35 -3.86 -8.68 13.71
C MET A 35 -2.76 -8.13 12.81
N SER A 36 -1.52 -8.52 13.11
CA SER A 36 -0.32 -8.12 12.39
C SER A 36 0.40 -9.33 11.84
N ARG A 37 0.90 -9.25 10.61
CA ARG A 37 1.82 -10.24 10.06
C ARG A 37 3.19 -10.12 10.73
N THR A 38 3.81 -11.27 10.96
CA THR A 38 5.19 -11.41 11.41
C THR A 38 5.92 -12.37 10.48
N PRO A 39 7.27 -12.44 10.52
CA PRO A 39 8.02 -13.44 9.76
C PRO A 39 7.57 -14.88 10.04
N ASP A 40 7.18 -15.16 11.29
CA ASP A 40 6.78 -16.48 11.76
C ASP A 40 5.26 -16.75 11.66
N GLY A 41 4.47 -15.80 11.14
CA GLY A 41 3.02 -15.96 10.98
C GLY A 41 2.23 -14.70 11.32
N PHE A 42 1.38 -14.78 12.33
CA PHE A 42 0.52 -13.68 12.78
C PHE A 42 0.67 -13.45 14.28
N ARG A 43 0.59 -12.19 14.69
CA ARG A 43 0.43 -11.78 16.08
C ARG A 43 -0.90 -11.07 16.22
N VAL A 44 -1.65 -11.42 17.26
CA VAL A 44 -2.96 -10.82 17.53
C VAL A 44 -2.97 -10.16 18.90
N THR A 45 -3.58 -8.99 18.98
CA THR A 45 -3.98 -8.37 20.24
C THR A 45 -5.49 -8.16 20.27
N VAL A 46 -6.07 -8.33 21.46
CA VAL A 46 -7.49 -8.07 21.77
C VAL A 46 -7.51 -7.11 22.94
N ASP A 47 -8.16 -5.96 22.77
CA ASP A 47 -8.19 -4.88 23.77
C ASP A 47 -6.79 -4.53 24.31
N GLY A 48 -5.79 -4.53 23.40
CA GLY A 48 -4.39 -4.24 23.69
C GLY A 48 -3.58 -5.39 24.31
N LYS A 49 -4.20 -6.55 24.61
CA LYS A 49 -3.51 -7.71 25.19
C LYS A 49 -3.15 -8.72 24.11
N SER A 50 -1.95 -9.29 24.16
CA SER A 50 -1.57 -10.37 23.25
C SER A 50 -2.42 -11.61 23.52
N VAL A 51 -2.98 -12.19 22.46
CA VAL A 51 -3.79 -13.41 22.53
C VAL A 51 -3.28 -14.40 21.49
N ASP A 52 -3.43 -15.69 21.76
CA ASP A 52 -3.17 -16.72 20.76
C ASP A 52 -4.04 -16.52 19.51
N VAL A 53 -3.48 -16.83 18.34
CA VAL A 53 -4.15 -16.58 17.06
C VAL A 53 -5.45 -17.39 16.94
N LEU A 54 -5.47 -18.63 17.45
CA LEU A 54 -6.65 -19.49 17.37
C LEU A 54 -7.76 -19.00 18.31
N ASP A 55 -7.40 -18.55 19.51
CA ASP A 55 -8.37 -17.98 20.45
C ASP A 55 -8.96 -16.67 19.93
N ALA A 56 -8.13 -15.81 19.34
CA ALA A 56 -8.63 -14.61 18.69
C ALA A 56 -9.54 -14.93 17.49
N ALA A 57 -9.22 -15.95 16.68
CA ALA A 57 -10.06 -16.39 15.58
C ALA A 57 -11.42 -16.90 16.06
N ARG A 58 -11.47 -17.61 17.20
CA ARG A 58 -12.73 -18.04 17.83
C ARG A 58 -13.58 -16.85 18.27
N LEU A 59 -12.96 -15.85 18.91
CA LEU A 59 -13.67 -14.65 19.34
C LEU A 59 -14.22 -13.85 18.14
N LEU A 60 -13.40 -13.65 17.09
CA LEU A 60 -13.82 -12.98 15.86
C LEU A 60 -14.96 -13.72 15.15
N SER A 61 -14.93 -15.06 15.16
CA SER A 61 -15.99 -15.89 14.56
C SER A 61 -17.33 -15.76 15.30
N GLY A 62 -17.31 -15.33 16.56
CA GLY A 62 -18.50 -15.05 17.37
C GLY A 62 -19.03 -13.63 17.26
N ALA A 63 -18.38 -12.75 16.50
CA ALA A 63 -18.87 -11.38 16.27
C ALA A 63 -19.97 -11.37 15.21
N ASP A 64 -21.00 -10.53 15.41
CA ASP A 64 -22.06 -10.32 14.42
C ASP A 64 -21.53 -9.55 13.20
N HIS A 65 -20.64 -8.59 13.42
CA HIS A 65 -19.99 -7.81 12.38
C HIS A 65 -18.67 -7.21 12.86
N LEU A 66 -17.81 -6.88 11.89
CA LEU A 66 -16.49 -6.30 12.10
C LEU A 66 -16.41 -4.96 11.38
N ILE A 67 -15.98 -3.91 12.08
CA ILE A 67 -15.70 -2.59 11.52
C ILE A 67 -14.20 -2.41 11.45
N VAL A 68 -13.63 -2.17 10.27
CA VAL A 68 -12.20 -1.86 10.15
C VAL A 68 -11.97 -0.44 10.67
N VAL A 69 -11.13 -0.30 11.70
CA VAL A 69 -10.83 1.00 12.32
C VAL A 69 -9.41 1.49 12.03
N ALA A 70 -8.48 0.58 11.71
CA ALA A 70 -7.15 0.94 11.23
C ALA A 70 -6.60 -0.14 10.29
N GLU A 71 -5.74 0.28 9.36
CA GLU A 71 -5.06 -0.61 8.42
C GLU A 71 -3.67 -0.06 8.10
N VAL A 72 -2.67 -0.95 8.16
CA VAL A 72 -1.30 -0.67 7.70
C VAL A 72 -1.03 -1.56 6.50
N LEU A 73 -0.72 -0.90 5.38
CA LEU A 73 -0.40 -1.56 4.12
C LEU A 73 1.11 -1.66 3.94
N ASP A 74 1.54 -2.71 3.26
CA ASP A 74 2.88 -2.91 2.75
C ASP A 74 3.08 -1.91 1.63
N THR A 75 3.58 -0.73 1.98
CA THR A 75 4.00 0.26 1.00
C THR A 75 5.31 -0.22 0.38
N PRO A 76 5.33 -0.55 -0.92
CA PRO A 76 6.55 -0.99 -1.56
C PRO A 76 7.64 0.08 -1.44
N PRO A 77 8.92 -0.32 -1.30
CA PRO A 77 10.01 0.63 -1.15
C PRO A 77 10.10 1.54 -2.37
N THR A 78 10.45 2.80 -2.12
CA THR A 78 10.68 3.79 -3.17
C THR A 78 12.07 3.61 -3.77
N ILE A 79 12.27 4.07 -5.01
CA ILE A 79 13.53 3.97 -5.73
C ILE A 79 14.63 4.87 -5.13
N GLY A 80 14.25 5.85 -4.32
CA GLY A 80 15.15 6.77 -3.64
C GLY A 80 15.89 7.74 -4.57
N LYS A 81 16.75 8.58 -3.97
CA LYS A 81 17.42 9.70 -4.67
C LYS A 81 18.38 9.26 -5.78
N GLY A 82 19.13 8.17 -5.58
CA GLY A 82 20.14 7.72 -6.53
C GLY A 82 19.53 7.37 -7.89
N ARG A 83 18.51 6.51 -7.88
CA ARG A 83 17.81 6.09 -9.10
C ARG A 83 16.91 7.18 -9.68
N ALA A 84 16.31 8.01 -8.83
CA ALA A 84 15.59 9.20 -9.30
C ALA A 84 16.51 10.16 -10.07
N CYS A 85 17.73 10.39 -9.58
CA CYS A 85 18.74 11.23 -10.25
C CYS A 85 19.16 10.64 -11.61
N GLU A 86 19.31 9.32 -11.69
CA GLU A 86 19.60 8.63 -12.95
C GLU A 86 18.46 8.80 -13.97
N LEU A 87 17.21 8.55 -13.56
CA LEU A 87 16.04 8.72 -14.41
C LEU A 87 15.94 10.18 -14.91
N HIS A 88 16.13 11.15 -14.01
CA HIS A 88 16.16 12.56 -14.33
C HIS A 88 17.28 12.93 -15.31
N ARG A 89 18.46 12.31 -15.16
CA ARG A 89 19.60 12.50 -16.08
C ARG A 89 19.28 11.95 -17.46
N ILE A 90 18.66 10.77 -17.56
CA ILE A 90 18.28 10.19 -18.85
C ILE A 90 17.23 11.07 -19.55
N MET A 91 16.22 11.58 -18.81
CA MET A 91 15.24 12.54 -19.33
C MET A 91 15.94 13.78 -19.94
N GLY A 92 16.92 14.35 -19.24
CA GLY A 92 17.69 15.47 -19.79
C GLY A 92 18.52 15.10 -21.02
N LYS A 93 19.16 13.91 -21.03
CA LYS A 93 19.98 13.44 -22.17
C LYS A 93 19.18 13.22 -23.44
N VAL A 94 17.90 12.85 -23.34
CA VAL A 94 17.03 12.70 -24.52
C VAL A 94 16.43 14.03 -24.99
N GLY A 95 16.82 15.15 -24.37
CA GLY A 95 16.38 16.49 -24.75
C GLY A 95 15.02 16.90 -24.18
N LEU A 96 14.49 16.18 -23.17
CA LEU A 96 13.29 16.63 -22.48
C LEU A 96 13.60 17.91 -21.69
N PRO A 97 12.83 19.00 -21.84
CA PRO A 97 13.03 20.20 -21.04
C PRO A 97 12.87 19.90 -19.54
N HIS A 98 13.75 20.47 -18.71
CA HIS A 98 13.76 20.24 -17.26
C HIS A 98 12.39 20.46 -16.60
N ALA A 99 11.65 21.48 -17.04
CA ALA A 99 10.32 21.79 -16.53
C ALA A 99 9.27 20.67 -16.79
N GLN A 100 9.52 19.78 -17.75
CA GLN A 100 8.58 18.74 -18.17
C GLN A 100 8.88 17.36 -17.56
N HIS A 101 10.01 17.18 -16.85
CA HIS A 101 10.42 15.88 -16.31
C HIS A 101 9.34 15.28 -15.39
N TYR A 102 8.83 16.07 -14.45
CA TYR A 102 7.81 15.63 -13.50
C TYR A 102 6.41 15.52 -14.12
N ALA A 103 6.10 16.37 -15.11
CA ALA A 103 4.85 16.31 -15.84
C ALA A 103 4.76 15.04 -16.72
N LEU A 104 5.87 14.64 -17.34
CA LEU A 104 5.95 13.40 -18.11
C LEU A 104 5.83 12.17 -17.20
N ALA A 105 6.45 12.20 -16.02
CA ALA A 105 6.29 11.13 -15.04
C ALA A 105 4.84 11.02 -14.54
N ALA A 106 4.19 12.15 -14.24
CA ALA A 106 2.77 12.19 -13.89
C ALA A 106 1.89 11.60 -15.01
N ALA A 107 2.09 12.04 -16.25
CA ALA A 107 1.35 11.52 -17.41
C ALA A 107 1.54 10.01 -17.62
N ALA A 108 2.74 9.47 -17.30
CA ALA A 108 3.00 8.04 -17.37
C ALA A 108 2.22 7.22 -16.32
N LEU A 109 1.86 7.84 -15.20
CA LEU A 109 1.10 7.25 -14.10
C LEU A 109 -0.40 7.55 -14.17
N GLY A 110 -0.83 8.43 -15.08
CA GLY A 110 -2.22 8.89 -15.17
C GLY A 110 -2.56 9.99 -14.16
N GLU A 111 -1.56 10.63 -13.57
CA GLU A 111 -1.73 11.72 -12.63
C GLU A 111 -1.99 13.04 -13.36
N TRP A 112 -2.92 13.83 -12.82
CA TRP A 112 -3.35 15.10 -13.43
C TRP A 112 -2.38 16.26 -13.17
N ALA A 113 -1.56 16.16 -12.11
CA ALA A 113 -0.59 17.17 -11.70
C ALA A 113 0.85 16.63 -11.76
N PRO A 114 1.86 17.48 -12.03
CA PRO A 114 3.27 17.08 -11.99
C PRO A 114 3.65 16.47 -10.63
N LEU A 115 4.46 15.41 -10.66
CA LEU A 115 4.94 14.79 -9.43
C LEU A 115 5.85 15.75 -8.64
N PRO A 116 5.79 15.78 -7.30
CA PRO A 116 6.66 16.64 -6.50
C PRO A 116 8.12 16.18 -6.53
N THR A 117 8.36 14.87 -6.67
CA THR A 117 9.69 14.26 -6.78
C THR A 117 9.60 12.90 -7.47
N LEU A 118 10.71 12.48 -8.09
CA LEU A 118 10.86 11.12 -8.63
C LEU A 118 11.37 10.12 -7.58
N SER A 119 11.90 10.58 -6.44
CA SER A 119 12.45 9.71 -5.39
C SER A 119 11.42 8.82 -4.70
N ASP A 120 10.15 9.25 -4.76
CA ASP A 120 9.06 8.61 -4.03
C ASP A 120 8.34 7.56 -4.89
N LEU A 121 8.75 7.44 -6.15
CA LEU A 121 8.29 6.39 -7.04
C LEU A 121 8.70 5.03 -6.49
N THR A 122 7.77 4.09 -6.55
CA THR A 122 8.03 2.66 -6.38
C THR A 122 8.74 2.09 -7.61
N GLU A 123 9.28 0.88 -7.49
CA GLU A 123 9.92 0.20 -8.62
C GLU A 123 8.98 -0.02 -9.82
N SER A 124 7.71 -0.29 -9.58
CA SER A 124 6.70 -0.46 -10.62
C SER A 124 6.38 0.85 -11.34
N GLU A 125 6.26 1.95 -10.59
CA GLU A 125 5.95 3.26 -11.15
C GLU A 125 7.15 3.79 -11.93
N ALA A 126 8.37 3.66 -11.40
CA ALA A 126 9.60 4.01 -12.11
C ALA A 126 9.72 3.25 -13.44
N ARG A 127 9.37 1.95 -13.47
CA ARG A 127 9.30 1.16 -14.72
C ARG A 127 8.18 1.62 -15.66
N ALA A 128 7.05 2.09 -15.15
CA ALA A 128 5.99 2.67 -15.97
C ALA A 128 6.45 3.99 -16.62
N VAL A 129 7.06 4.87 -15.83
CA VAL A 129 7.68 6.12 -16.30
C VAL A 129 8.76 5.83 -17.35
N TRP A 130 9.64 4.86 -17.08
CA TRP A 130 10.67 4.44 -18.03
C TRP A 130 10.08 3.94 -19.35
N ARG A 131 9.09 3.04 -19.32
CA ARG A 131 8.42 2.53 -20.53
C ARG A 131 7.75 3.65 -21.30
N HIS A 132 7.13 4.60 -20.61
CA HIS A 132 6.49 5.75 -21.23
C HIS A 132 7.51 6.67 -21.90
N LEU A 133 8.60 7.00 -21.20
CA LEU A 133 9.72 7.77 -21.72
C LEU A 133 10.32 7.09 -22.95
N ALA A 134 10.64 5.80 -22.88
CA ALA A 134 11.23 5.03 -23.97
C ALA A 134 10.28 4.82 -25.17
N ARG A 135 8.97 5.04 -24.99
CA ARG A 135 7.98 5.04 -26.06
C ARG A 135 7.95 6.38 -26.79
N LEU A 136 8.02 7.49 -26.05
CA LEU A 136 8.00 8.85 -26.63
C LEU A 136 9.38 9.27 -27.17
N TYR A 137 10.44 8.82 -26.52
CA TYR A 137 11.84 9.10 -26.83
C TYR A 137 12.59 7.76 -26.97
N PRO A 138 12.51 7.10 -28.14
CA PRO A 138 13.16 5.80 -28.35
C PRO A 138 14.67 5.81 -28.07
N ALA A 139 15.34 6.96 -28.28
CA ALA A 139 16.75 7.19 -27.96
C ALA A 139 17.08 6.99 -26.47
N ALA A 140 16.11 7.09 -25.57
CA ALA A 140 16.30 6.84 -24.13
C ALA A 140 16.95 5.48 -23.88
N ARG A 141 16.58 4.45 -24.66
CA ARG A 141 17.06 3.08 -24.48
C ARG A 141 18.58 2.94 -24.59
N ALA A 142 19.25 3.83 -25.32
CA ALA A 142 20.70 3.83 -25.46
C ALA A 142 21.43 4.32 -24.19
N PHE A 143 20.72 4.97 -23.26
CA PHE A 143 21.30 5.56 -22.04
C PHE A 143 21.04 4.74 -20.77
N ALA A 144 20.35 3.61 -20.87
CA ALA A 144 20.02 2.73 -19.74
C ALA A 144 20.88 1.45 -19.69
N ALA A 145 22.03 1.47 -20.37
CA ALA A 145 23.05 0.41 -20.35
C ALA A 145 24.12 0.70 -19.29
#